data_AF-R6AVL4-F1
#
_entry.id   AF-R6AVL4-F1
#
_cell.length_a   1.000
_cell.length_b   1.000
_cell.length_c   1.000
_cell.angle_alpha   90.00
_cell.angle_beta   90.00
_cell.angle_gamma   90.00
#
_symmetry.space_group_name_H-M   'P 1'
#
loop_
_entity.id
_entity.type
_entity.pdbx_description
1 polymer ?
#
loop_
_entity_poly.entity_id
_entity_poly.type
_entity_poly.pdbx_seq_one_letter_code
_entity_poly.pdbx_strand_id
1 'polypeptide(L)'
;MKPLSSFSRRNFLRTLAVTGLASGSAFAAPASNLQPFNEIHDLVIVGSGFAGLSAAYAALKAGVKDILLLDKMEAFGGNSCLCGGLMSVPLNPKQQKQGIKDSVDLMVADMTKAGRGFNHPDLAKKIRRKCCQHLPDARRMRRSTHG
;
A
#
# COMPACT_ATOMS: atom_id res chain seq x y z
N MET A 1 2.92 -53.82 43.89
CA MET A 1 2.88 -52.44 43.35
C MET A 1 4.30 -52.02 42.95
N LYS A 2 4.53 -51.67 41.68
CA LYS A 2 5.78 -51.08 41.17
C LYS A 2 5.42 -49.78 40.42
N PRO A 3 6.22 -48.70 40.51
CA PRO A 3 5.81 -47.37 40.08
C PRO A 3 5.87 -47.23 38.55
N LEU A 4 4.92 -46.46 37.99
CA LEU A 4 4.88 -46.11 36.58
C LEU A 4 5.99 -45.11 36.25
N SER A 5 6.80 -45.44 35.25
CA SER A 5 7.91 -44.65 34.72
C SER A 5 7.45 -43.27 34.24
N SER A 6 8.07 -42.21 34.75
CA SER A 6 7.80 -40.81 34.38
C SER A 6 8.32 -40.49 32.97
N PHE A 7 7.42 -40.14 32.05
CA PHE A 7 7.77 -39.57 30.75
C PHE A 7 8.37 -38.16 30.94
N SER A 8 9.64 -37.98 30.58
CA SER A 8 10.34 -36.70 30.69
C SER A 8 10.16 -35.84 29.44
N ARG A 9 9.67 -34.61 29.62
CA ARG A 9 9.53 -33.57 28.57
C ARG A 9 10.81 -33.34 27.76
N ARG A 10 11.97 -33.59 28.37
CA ARG A 10 13.29 -33.44 27.75
C ARG A 10 13.57 -34.50 26.67
N ASN A 11 13.02 -35.71 26.82
CA ASN A 11 13.14 -36.76 25.81
C ASN A 11 12.20 -36.49 24.62
N PHE A 12 11.00 -35.96 24.88
CA PHE A 12 10.06 -35.56 23.83
C PHE A 12 10.61 -34.45 22.92
N LEU A 13 11.23 -33.41 23.51
CA LEU A 13 11.85 -32.33 22.73
C LEU A 13 13.08 -32.79 21.95
N ARG A 14 13.84 -33.76 22.45
CA ARG A 14 14.95 -34.37 21.68
C ARG A 14 14.45 -35.17 20.48
N THR A 15 13.35 -35.90 20.62
CA THR A 15 12.76 -36.64 19.50
C THR A 15 12.24 -35.70 18.39
N LEU A 16 11.63 -34.56 18.76
CA LEU A 16 11.19 -33.55 17.78
C LEU A 16 12.33 -32.81 17.08
N ALA A 17 13.46 -32.60 17.77
CA ALA A 17 14.64 -31.96 17.17
C ALA A 17 15.30 -32.84 16.09
N VAL A 18 15.22 -34.18 16.21
CA VAL A 18 15.80 -35.12 15.24
C VAL A 18 14.88 -35.35 14.04
N THR A 19 13.56 -35.30 14.22
CA THR A 19 12.61 -35.43 13.10
C THR A 19 12.33 -34.13 12.36
N GLY A 20 12.57 -32.97 12.98
CA GLY A 20 12.35 -31.65 12.36
C GLY A 20 13.31 -31.29 11.22
N LEU A 21 14.50 -31.91 11.15
CA LEU A 21 15.45 -31.67 10.06
C LEU A 21 15.11 -32.42 8.76
N ALA A 22 14.26 -33.46 8.80
CA ALA A 22 13.96 -34.28 7.63
C ALA A 22 12.78 -33.74 6.78
N SER A 23 12.02 -32.76 7.29
CA SER A 23 10.82 -32.23 6.62
C SER A 23 10.95 -30.79 6.12
N GLY A 24 12.15 -30.20 6.21
CA GLY A 24 12.35 -28.76 6.02
C GLY A 24 12.90 -28.30 4.67
N SER A 25 13.21 -29.19 3.73
CA SER A 25 13.57 -28.77 2.38
C SER A 25 12.32 -28.69 1.51
N ALA A 26 11.63 -27.55 1.57
CA ALA A 26 10.77 -27.15 0.47
C ALA A 26 11.68 -26.88 -0.74
N PHE A 27 11.99 -27.92 -1.51
CA PHE A 27 12.55 -27.73 -2.83
C PHE A 27 11.50 -26.96 -3.63
N ALA A 28 11.84 -25.72 -4.01
CA ALA A 28 11.04 -24.99 -4.98
C ALA A 28 10.92 -25.89 -6.22
N ALA A 29 9.70 -26.28 -6.57
CA ALA A 29 9.47 -27.03 -7.79
C ALA A 29 10.09 -26.24 -8.95
N PRO A 30 10.86 -26.88 -9.85
CA PRO A 30 11.37 -26.19 -11.01
C PRO A 30 10.17 -25.65 -11.78
N ALA A 31 10.14 -24.33 -12.00
CA ALA A 31 9.12 -23.68 -12.82
C ALA A 31 9.38 -24.06 -14.30
N SER A 32 9.11 -25.31 -14.67
CA SER A 32 9.37 -25.85 -16.00
C SER A 32 8.34 -25.41 -17.05
N ASN A 33 7.29 -24.70 -16.62
CA ASN A 33 6.24 -24.15 -17.48
C ASN A 33 6.21 -22.62 -17.39
N LEU A 34 7.36 -21.97 -17.61
CA LEU A 34 7.33 -20.55 -17.96
C LEU A 34 6.62 -20.45 -19.32
N GLN A 35 5.35 -20.03 -19.29
CA GLN A 35 4.64 -19.69 -20.50
C GLN A 35 5.46 -18.61 -21.24
N PRO A 36 5.60 -18.69 -22.56
CA PRO A 36 6.20 -17.61 -23.33
C PRO A 36 5.46 -16.30 -23.03
N PHE A 37 6.14 -15.15 -23.10
CA PHE A 37 5.46 -13.88 -22.93
C PHE A 37 4.41 -13.73 -24.06
N ASN A 38 3.20 -13.30 -23.71
CA ASN A 38 2.10 -13.21 -24.66
C ASN A 38 2.02 -11.81 -25.30
N GLU A 39 2.18 -10.77 -24.48
CA GLU A 39 1.87 -9.40 -24.83
C GLU A 39 2.93 -8.44 -24.26
N ILE A 40 3.17 -7.33 -24.97
CA ILE A 40 4.09 -6.26 -24.58
C ILE A 40 3.28 -4.98 -24.53
N HIS A 41 3.41 -4.24 -23.42
CA HIS A 41 2.79 -2.93 -23.25
C HIS A 41 3.81 -1.92 -22.71
N ASP A 42 3.60 -0.64 -23.02
CA ASP A 42 4.44 0.45 -22.48
C ASP A 42 4.30 0.57 -20.95
N LEU A 43 3.11 0.28 -20.40
CA LEU A 43 2.85 0.32 -18.96
C LEU A 43 1.85 -0.76 -18.54
N VAL A 44 2.24 -1.61 -17.59
CA VAL A 44 1.35 -2.58 -16.93
C VAL A 44 1.08 -2.12 -15.49
N ILE A 45 -0.19 -2.02 -15.13
CA ILE A 45 -0.67 -1.65 -13.80
C ILE A 45 -1.43 -2.82 -13.21
N VAL A 46 -1.02 -3.27 -12.02
CA VAL A 46 -1.66 -4.39 -11.31
C VAL A 46 -2.52 -3.86 -10.17
N GLY A 47 -3.82 -4.07 -10.29
CA GLY A 47 -4.87 -3.67 -9.34
C GLY A 47 -5.69 -2.48 -9.82
N SER A 48 -7.01 -2.60 -9.83
CA SER A 48 -7.94 -1.56 -10.29
C SER A 48 -8.51 -0.67 -9.16
N GLY A 49 -7.88 -0.66 -7.98
CA GLY A 49 -8.25 0.23 -6.88
C GLY A 49 -7.96 1.72 -7.16
N PHE A 50 -8.20 2.60 -6.18
CA PHE A 50 -7.93 4.04 -6.34
C PHE A 50 -6.50 4.32 -6.80
N ALA A 51 -5.51 3.58 -6.28
CA ALA A 51 -4.12 3.76 -6.67
C ALA A 51 -3.89 3.42 -8.16
N GLY A 52 -4.37 2.27 -8.63
CA GLY A 52 -4.13 1.81 -9.99
C GLY A 52 -4.88 2.64 -11.04
N LEU A 53 -6.16 2.94 -10.81
CA LEU A 53 -6.91 3.82 -11.70
C LEU A 53 -6.37 5.25 -11.70
N SER A 54 -5.91 5.77 -10.56
CA SER A 54 -5.24 7.08 -10.51
C SER A 54 -3.92 7.07 -11.26
N ALA A 55 -3.15 5.98 -11.18
CA ALA A 55 -1.91 5.82 -11.92
C ALA A 55 -2.17 5.75 -13.44
N ALA A 56 -3.17 4.98 -13.87
CA ALA A 56 -3.59 4.89 -15.27
C ALA A 56 -4.00 6.27 -15.81
N TYR A 57 -4.84 6.98 -15.07
CA TYR A 57 -5.26 8.34 -15.45
C TYR A 57 -4.07 9.31 -15.55
N ALA A 58 -3.15 9.28 -14.60
CA ALA A 58 -1.96 10.12 -14.63
C ALA A 58 -1.04 9.79 -15.82
N ALA A 59 -0.88 8.51 -16.15
CA ALA A 59 -0.09 8.06 -17.29
C ALA A 59 -0.73 8.47 -18.64
N LEU A 60 -2.05 8.33 -18.77
CA LEU A 60 -2.80 8.84 -19.93
C LEU A 60 -2.58 10.35 -20.10
N LYS A 61 -2.64 11.12 -19.00
CA LYS A 61 -2.37 12.57 -19.02
C LYS A 61 -0.92 12.91 -19.39
N ALA A 62 0.01 12.01 -19.12
CA ALA A 62 1.41 12.14 -19.51
C ALA A 62 1.68 11.70 -20.97
N GLY A 63 0.66 11.21 -21.68
CA GLY A 63 0.74 10.83 -23.09
C GLY A 63 1.07 9.37 -23.35
N VAL A 64 1.10 8.52 -22.31
CA VAL A 64 1.21 7.06 -22.49
C VAL A 64 -0.09 6.57 -23.12
N LYS A 65 0.02 5.88 -24.27
CA LYS A 65 -1.14 5.43 -25.05
C LYS A 65 -1.47 3.96 -24.82
N ASP A 66 -0.47 3.14 -24.57
CA ASP A 66 -0.60 1.71 -24.36
C ASP A 66 -0.45 1.36 -22.88
N ILE A 67 -1.59 1.12 -22.22
CA ILE A 67 -1.65 0.85 -20.78
C ILE A 67 -2.52 -0.38 -20.55
N LEU A 68 -1.93 -1.43 -19.98
CA LEU A 68 -2.64 -2.61 -19.51
C LEU A 68 -2.93 -2.47 -18.01
N LEU A 69 -4.21 -2.34 -17.64
CA LEU A 69 -4.66 -2.39 -16.25
C LEU A 69 -5.26 -3.77 -15.97
N LEU A 70 -4.68 -4.49 -15.00
CA LEU A 70 -5.13 -5.82 -14.60
C LEU A 70 -5.81 -5.77 -13.24
N ASP A 71 -6.86 -6.57 -13.07
CA ASP A 71 -7.38 -6.94 -11.77
C ASP A 71 -7.57 -8.46 -11.70
N LYS A 72 -7.35 -9.02 -10.51
CA LYS A 72 -7.56 -10.45 -10.28
C LYS A 72 -9.06 -10.76 -10.15
N MET A 73 -9.83 -9.82 -9.62
CA MET A 73 -11.24 -10.01 -9.32
C MET A 73 -12.10 -9.73 -10.55
N GLU A 74 -13.27 -10.38 -10.62
CA GLU A 74 -14.27 -10.13 -11.67
C GLU A 74 -14.80 -8.68 -11.65
N ALA A 75 -14.77 -8.05 -10.47
CA ALA A 75 -15.21 -6.67 -10.27
C ALA A 75 -14.04 -5.75 -9.94
N PHE A 76 -14.10 -4.52 -10.47
CA PHE A 76 -13.07 -3.51 -10.25
C PHE A 76 -13.13 -2.85 -8.86
N GLY A 77 -11.99 -2.31 -8.43
CA GLY A 77 -11.84 -1.36 -7.32
C GLY A 77 -11.42 -1.94 -5.97
N GLY A 78 -11.61 -3.24 -5.73
CA GLY A 78 -11.21 -3.90 -4.48
C GLY A 78 -11.75 -3.18 -3.23
N ASN A 79 -10.93 -3.04 -2.19
CA ASN A 79 -11.33 -2.31 -0.97
C ASN A 79 -11.67 -0.83 -1.21
N SER A 80 -11.24 -0.25 -2.33
CA SER A 80 -11.56 1.15 -2.66
C SER A 80 -13.06 1.32 -2.93
N CYS A 81 -13.73 0.31 -3.48
CA CYS A 81 -15.18 0.33 -3.69
C CYS A 81 -15.98 0.30 -2.37
N LEU A 82 -15.36 -0.15 -1.27
CA LEU A 82 -16.03 -0.32 0.03
C LEU A 82 -15.79 0.85 0.99
N CYS A 83 -14.72 1.63 0.80
CA CYS A 83 -14.26 2.63 1.79
C CYS A 83 -15.11 3.91 1.90
N GLY A 84 -16.29 3.96 1.27
CA GLY A 84 -17.20 5.11 1.31
C GLY A 84 -16.70 6.36 0.58
N GLY A 85 -15.56 6.30 -0.11
CA GLY A 85 -15.02 7.39 -0.91
C GLY A 85 -14.52 8.59 -0.11
N LEU A 86 -14.27 8.42 1.20
CA LEU A 86 -13.78 9.50 2.05
C LEU A 86 -12.29 9.74 1.85
N MET A 87 -11.92 10.99 1.58
CA MET A 87 -10.53 11.41 1.38
C MET A 87 -10.15 12.48 2.39
N SER A 88 -9.26 12.14 3.32
CA SER A 88 -8.66 13.12 4.21
C SER A 88 -7.65 13.95 3.43
N VAL A 89 -7.94 15.21 3.17
CA VAL A 89 -7.07 16.17 2.46
C VAL A 89 -7.00 17.44 3.27
N PRO A 90 -5.81 17.88 3.71
CA PRO A 90 -5.70 19.09 4.51
C PRO A 90 -5.84 20.32 3.62
N LEU A 91 -6.25 21.43 4.23
CA LEU A 91 -6.44 22.73 3.58
C LEU A 91 -7.50 22.73 2.46
N ASN A 92 -8.45 21.79 2.49
CA ASN A 92 -9.42 21.69 1.41
C ASN A 92 -10.43 22.87 1.42
N PRO A 93 -11.06 23.22 0.28
CA PRO A 93 -11.91 24.41 0.20
C PRO A 93 -13.15 24.33 1.09
N LYS A 94 -13.60 23.12 1.45
CA LYS A 94 -14.72 22.96 2.40
C LYS A 94 -14.29 23.34 3.81
N GLN A 95 -13.11 22.91 4.25
CA GLN A 95 -12.51 23.33 5.53
C GLN A 95 -12.37 24.85 5.59
N GLN A 96 -11.81 25.46 4.55
CA GLN A 96 -11.63 26.91 4.48
C GLN A 96 -12.97 27.66 4.57
N LYS A 97 -13.99 27.22 3.82
CA LYS A 97 -15.35 27.79 3.87
C LYS A 97 -16.01 27.67 5.24
N GLN A 98 -15.64 26.64 6.00
CA GLN A 98 -16.10 26.43 7.38
C GLN A 98 -15.22 27.12 8.43
N GLY A 99 -14.19 27.88 8.01
CA GLY A 99 -13.26 28.54 8.92
C GLY A 99 -12.32 27.59 9.69
N ILE A 100 -12.20 26.33 9.25
CA ILE A 100 -11.35 25.33 9.88
C ILE A 100 -9.88 25.64 9.57
N LYS A 101 -9.09 25.85 10.63
CA LYS A 101 -7.64 26.03 10.54
C LYS A 101 -6.97 24.66 10.49
N ASP A 102 -6.39 24.32 9.35
CA ASP A 102 -5.68 23.05 9.12
C ASP A 102 -4.30 23.31 8.51
N SER A 103 -3.42 22.31 8.49
CA SER A 103 -2.14 22.38 7.80
C SER A 103 -1.61 20.99 7.42
N VAL A 104 -0.64 20.96 6.49
CA VAL A 104 0.06 19.72 6.13
C VAL A 104 0.76 19.12 7.35
N ASP A 105 1.42 19.93 8.16
CA ASP A 105 2.19 19.45 9.31
C ASP A 105 1.28 18.90 10.42
N LEU A 106 0.12 19.53 10.67
CA LEU A 106 -0.89 18.99 11.59
C LEU A 106 -1.36 17.60 11.14
N MET A 107 -1.70 17.45 9.85
CA MET A 107 -2.12 16.14 9.35
C MET A 107 -1.00 15.09 9.40
N VAL A 108 0.26 15.47 9.16
CA VAL A 108 1.40 14.54 9.32
C VAL A 108 1.58 14.14 10.78
N ALA A 109 1.41 15.05 11.73
CA ALA A 109 1.45 14.75 13.15
C ALA A 109 0.34 13.77 13.55
N ASP A 110 -0.89 13.99 13.07
CA ASP A 110 -2.02 13.08 13.30
C ASP A 110 -1.78 11.69 12.73
N MET A 111 -1.27 11.61 11.48
CA MET A 111 -0.89 10.35 10.86
C MET A 111 0.19 9.63 11.69
N THR A 112 1.20 10.37 12.15
CA THR A 112 2.31 9.83 12.95
C THR A 112 1.82 9.28 14.26
N LYS A 113 0.94 10.00 14.96
CA LYS A 113 0.30 9.57 16.19
C LYS A 113 -0.57 8.33 15.97
N ALA A 114 -1.42 8.32 14.94
CA ALA A 114 -2.29 7.19 14.62
C ALA A 114 -1.49 5.92 14.26
N GLY A 115 -0.41 6.07 13.50
CA GLY A 115 0.51 4.98 13.17
C GLY A 115 1.54 4.67 14.25
N ARG A 116 1.41 5.24 15.46
CA ARG A 116 2.28 4.97 16.62
C ARG A 116 3.77 5.20 16.34
N GLY A 117 4.09 6.16 15.47
CA GLY A 117 5.46 6.48 15.08
C GLY A 117 6.09 5.56 14.02
N PHE A 118 5.38 4.53 13.54
CA PHE A 118 5.91 3.60 12.51
C PHE A 118 5.80 4.12 11.08
N ASN A 119 5.19 5.28 10.86
CA ASN A 119 5.11 5.87 9.54
C ASN A 119 6.48 6.32 9.06
N HIS A 120 6.75 6.18 7.76
CA HIS A 120 7.86 6.88 7.13
C HIS A 120 7.54 8.38 7.01
N PRO A 121 8.21 9.26 7.78
CA PRO A 121 7.81 10.67 7.88
C PRO A 121 7.93 11.40 6.55
N ASP A 122 8.96 11.08 5.75
CA ASP A 122 9.17 11.71 4.44
C ASP A 122 8.08 11.34 3.44
N LEU A 123 7.58 10.11 3.48
CA LEU A 123 6.48 9.67 2.62
C LEU A 123 5.16 10.30 3.06
N ALA A 124 4.89 10.35 4.37
CA ALA A 124 3.72 11.02 4.91
C ALA A 124 3.70 12.51 4.52
N LYS A 125 4.81 13.22 4.67
CA LYS A 125 4.92 14.62 4.25
C LYS A 125 4.77 14.79 2.74
N LYS A 126 5.39 13.91 1.95
CA LYS A 126 5.33 13.95 0.48
C LYS A 126 3.89 13.78 -0.03
N ILE A 127 3.16 12.80 0.49
CA ILE A 127 1.77 12.54 0.05
C ILE A 127 0.85 13.70 0.42
N ARG A 128 0.93 14.21 1.67
CA ARG A 128 0.08 15.32 2.12
C ARG A 128 0.32 16.59 1.30
N ARG A 129 1.59 16.94 1.04
CA ARG A 129 1.94 18.09 0.21
C ARG A 129 1.38 17.96 -1.21
N LYS A 130 1.50 16.78 -1.83
CA LYS A 130 0.97 16.52 -3.19
C LYS A 130 -0.55 16.61 -3.26
N CYS A 131 -1.27 16.13 -2.25
CA CYS A 131 -2.74 16.25 -2.19
C CYS A 131 -3.21 17.71 -2.27
N CYS A 132 -2.49 18.63 -1.62
CA CYS A 132 -2.85 20.05 -1.64
C CYS A 132 -2.51 20.76 -2.97
N GLN A 133 -1.60 20.24 -3.81
CA GLN A 133 -1.12 20.94 -5.02
C GLN A 133 -2.19 21.20 -6.08
N HIS A 134 -3.26 20.40 -6.08
CA HIS A 134 -4.36 20.53 -7.05
C HIS A 134 -5.49 21.44 -6.55
N LEU A 135 -5.39 21.94 -5.32
CA LEU A 135 -6.36 22.86 -4.75
C LEU A 135 -6.28 24.23 -5.44
N PRO A 136 -7.42 24.93 -5.61
CA PRO A 136 -7.48 26.23 -6.29
C PRO A 136 -6.45 27.24 -5.76
N ASP A 137 -6.25 27.27 -4.44
CA ASP A 137 -5.34 28.22 -3.77
C ASP A 137 -3.87 27.82 -3.85
N ALA A 138 -3.54 26.54 -4.00
CA ALA A 138 -2.14 26.11 -4.15
C ALA A 138 -1.53 26.59 -5.48
N ARG A 139 -2.35 26.79 -6.51
CA ARG A 139 -1.95 27.47 -7.76
C ARG A 139 -1.72 28.97 -7.56
N ARG A 140 -2.47 29.62 -6.66
CA ARG A 140 -2.29 31.03 -6.29
C ARG A 140 -1.00 31.24 -5.48
N MET A 141 -0.68 30.33 -4.55
CA MET A 141 0.59 30.37 -3.80
C MET A 141 1.83 30.10 -4.67
N ARG A 142 1.76 29.23 -5.69
CA ARG A 142 2.89 29.07 -6.63
C ARG A 142 3.21 30.33 -7.44
N ARG A 143 2.20 31.17 -7.70
CA ARG A 143 2.37 32.45 -8.41
C ARG A 143 2.99 33.52 -7.52
N SER A 144 2.88 33.44 -6.20
CA SER A 144 3.48 34.42 -5.28
C SER A 144 4.93 34.13 -4.90
N THR A 145 5.46 32.95 -5.24
CA THR A 145 6.88 32.59 -4.98
C THR A 145 7.78 32.69 -6.21
N HIS A 146 7.25 33.19 -7.34
CA HIS A 146 7.98 33.46 -8.58
C HIS A 146 7.77 34.93 -9.04
N GLY A 147 7.55 35.84 -8.08
CA GLY A 147 7.49 37.28 -8.28
C GLY A 147 8.59 37.97 -7.51
#